data_AF-A0A1F6NT83-F1
#
_entry.id   AF-A0A1F6NT83-F1
#
_cell.length_a   1.000
_cell.length_b   1.000
_cell.length_c   1.000
_cell.angle_alpha   90.00
_cell.angle_beta   90.00
_cell.angle_gamma   90.00
#
_symmetry.space_group_name_H-M   'P 1'
#
loop_
_entity.id
_entity.type
_entity.pdbx_description
1 polymer ?
#
loop_
_entity_poly.entity_id
_entity_poly.type
_entity_poly.pdbx_seq_one_letter_code
_entity_poly.pdbx_strand_id
1 'polypeptide(L)'
;MITRENFKKYMTELLELKSAENEVSAALKKLSPDWGSFNLDRHEIIIVNLIKELMNDTGEHSWIDYWIYELDAGKKYNNGSVTIRNENVPLKTIDDLYTCILGWNKKQNNKK
;
A
#
# COMPACT_ATOMS: atom_id res chain seq x y z
N MET A 1 -12.75 -8.59 -6.29
CA MET A 1 -12.06 -8.51 -4.98
C MET A 1 -11.51 -9.87 -4.63
N ILE A 2 -10.19 -9.98 -4.54
CA ILE A 2 -9.51 -11.19 -4.08
C ILE A 2 -9.79 -11.46 -2.60
N THR A 3 -9.52 -12.69 -2.16
CA THR A 3 -9.64 -13.09 -0.76
C THR A 3 -8.67 -12.29 0.11
N ARG A 4 -9.03 -12.12 1.39
CA ARG A 4 -8.16 -11.49 2.40
C ARG A 4 -6.80 -12.16 2.48
N GLU A 5 -6.76 -13.48 2.42
CA GLU A 5 -5.53 -14.29 2.48
C GLU A 5 -4.61 -13.98 1.30
N ASN A 6 -5.15 -14.00 0.07
CA ASN A 6 -4.36 -13.67 -1.12
C ASN A 6 -3.91 -12.22 -1.12
N PHE A 7 -4.79 -11.28 -0.73
CA PHE A 7 -4.41 -9.88 -0.59
C PHE A 7 -3.26 -9.70 0.40
N LYS A 8 -3.37 -10.31 1.59
CA LYS A 8 -2.34 -10.25 2.62
C LYS A 8 -1.02 -10.84 2.13
N LYS A 9 -1.07 -12.01 1.48
CA LYS A 9 0.09 -12.66 0.89
C LYS A 9 0.80 -11.73 -0.09
N TYR A 10 0.11 -11.24 -1.12
CA TYR A 10 0.72 -10.43 -2.18
C TYR A 10 1.24 -9.09 -1.67
N MET A 11 0.51 -8.42 -0.77
CA MET A 11 0.99 -7.18 -0.14
C MET A 11 2.22 -7.44 0.73
N THR A 12 2.29 -8.57 1.44
CA THR A 12 3.46 -8.91 2.26
C THR A 12 4.69 -9.16 1.38
N GLU A 13 4.56 -9.98 0.34
CA GLU A 13 5.64 -10.25 -0.63
C GLU A 13 6.14 -8.94 -1.29
N LEU A 14 5.23 -8.03 -1.65
CA LEU A 14 5.59 -6.71 -2.20
C LEU A 14 6.43 -5.89 -1.21
N LEU A 15 6.05 -5.86 0.08
CA LEU A 15 6.79 -5.11 1.10
C LEU A 15 8.15 -5.75 1.42
N GLU A 16 8.25 -7.07 1.35
CA GLU A 16 9.51 -7.79 1.50
C GLU A 16 10.48 -7.45 0.36
N LEU A 17 10.00 -7.41 -0.89
CA LEU A 17 10.79 -6.96 -2.04
C LEU A 17 11.30 -5.52 -1.85
N LYS A 18 10.42 -4.62 -1.43
CA LYS A 18 10.78 -3.22 -1.15
C LYS A 18 11.82 -3.10 -0.02
N SER A 19 11.72 -3.95 1.00
CA SER A 19 12.73 -4.03 2.07
C SER A 19 14.09 -4.48 1.52
N ALA A 20 14.12 -5.52 0.69
CA ALA A 20 15.35 -6.00 0.07
C ALA A 20 16.00 -4.93 -0.84
N GLU A 21 15.20 -4.18 -1.61
CA GLU A 21 15.70 -3.05 -2.41
C GLU A 21 16.33 -1.95 -1.55
N ASN A 22 15.69 -1.61 -0.42
CA ASN A 22 16.22 -0.64 0.53
C ASN A 22 17.55 -1.10 1.14
N GLU A 23 17.70 -2.40 1.45
CA GLU A 23 18.94 -2.97 1.96
C GLU A 23 20.07 -2.90 0.94
N VAL A 24 19.80 -3.24 -0.33
CA VAL A 24 20.77 -3.09 -1.43
C VAL A 24 21.16 -1.62 -1.61
N SER A 25 20.18 -0.72 -1.65
CA SER A 25 20.40 0.72 -1.77
C SER A 25 21.28 1.25 -0.63
N ALA A 26 21.01 0.83 0.61
CA ALA A 26 21.80 1.20 1.78
C ALA A 26 23.24 0.62 1.71
N ALA A 27 23.41 -0.60 1.22
CA ALA A 27 24.74 -1.20 1.04
C ALA A 27 25.57 -0.45 -0.01
N LEU A 28 24.97 -0.12 -1.16
CA LEU A 28 25.64 0.66 -2.21
C LEU A 28 26.02 2.06 -1.73
N LYS A 29 25.15 2.70 -0.93
CA LYS A 29 25.42 4.00 -0.34
C LYS A 29 26.55 3.99 0.68
N LYS A 30 26.77 2.87 1.39
CA LYS A 30 27.95 2.70 2.26
C LYS A 30 29.25 2.60 1.47
N LEU A 31 29.22 2.01 0.27
CA LEU A 31 30.39 1.88 -0.60
C LEU A 31 30.69 3.17 -1.37
N SER A 32 29.64 3.90 -1.77
CA SER A 32 29.73 5.18 -2.47
C SER A 32 28.69 6.13 -1.88
N PRO A 33 29.07 7.06 -0.99
CA PRO A 33 28.13 7.98 -0.34
C PRO A 33 27.32 8.85 -1.30
N ASP A 34 27.87 9.13 -2.49
CA ASP A 34 27.23 9.89 -3.57
C ASP A 34 26.31 9.02 -4.45
N TRP A 35 26.23 7.71 -4.17
CA TRP A 35 25.24 6.85 -4.79
C TRP A 35 23.83 7.36 -4.50
N GLY A 36 23.00 7.42 -5.55
CA GLY A 36 21.60 7.81 -5.45
C GLY A 36 20.77 6.73 -4.74
N SER A 37 19.99 5.98 -5.51
CA SER A 37 19.12 4.92 -5.01
C SER A 37 19.12 3.72 -5.94
N PHE A 38 18.90 2.55 -5.37
CA PHE A 38 18.55 1.35 -6.12
C PHE A 38 17.04 1.10 -5.97
N ASN A 39 16.35 0.89 -7.08
CA ASN A 39 14.92 0.64 -7.11
C ASN A 39 14.51 -0.20 -8.34
N LEU A 40 13.49 -1.06 -8.20
CA LEU A 40 12.93 -1.88 -9.28
C LEU A 40 11.49 -1.46 -9.60
N ASP A 41 11.27 -0.14 -9.72
CA ASP A 41 9.96 0.51 -9.83
C ASP A 41 9.00 -0.14 -10.83
N ARG A 42 9.49 -0.59 -12.00
CA ARG A 42 8.63 -1.17 -13.04
C ARG A 42 7.88 -2.41 -12.54
N HIS A 43 8.53 -3.25 -11.74
CA HIS A 43 7.91 -4.45 -11.20
C HIS A 43 6.95 -4.10 -10.06
N GLU A 44 7.34 -3.18 -9.18
CA GLU A 44 6.48 -2.64 -8.12
C GLU A 44 5.19 -2.07 -8.71
N ILE A 45 5.28 -1.20 -9.72
CA ILE A 45 4.14 -0.58 -10.39
C ILE A 45 3.19 -1.62 -10.98
N ILE A 46 3.72 -2.64 -11.66
CA ILE A 46 2.89 -3.70 -12.25
C ILE A 46 2.13 -4.47 -11.17
N ILE A 47 2.81 -4.86 -10.09
CA ILE A 47 2.21 -5.63 -8.99
C ILE A 47 1.16 -4.78 -8.27
N VAL A 48 1.47 -3.53 -7.94
CA VAL A 48 0.53 -2.61 -7.28
C VAL A 48 -0.72 -2.40 -8.13
N ASN A 49 -0.56 -2.14 -9.44
CA ASN A 49 -1.70 -1.97 -10.34
C ASN A 49 -2.56 -3.24 -10.44
N LEU A 50 -1.94 -4.43 -10.52
CA LEU A 50 -2.66 -5.70 -10.53
C LEU A 50 -3.48 -5.88 -9.24
N ILE A 51 -2.90 -5.62 -8.07
CA ILE A 51 -3.60 -5.75 -6.78
C ILE A 51 -4.76 -4.74 -6.70
N LYS A 52 -4.55 -3.50 -7.17
CA LYS A 52 -5.60 -2.46 -7.25
C LYS A 52 -6.76 -2.90 -8.13
N GLU A 53 -6.49 -3.42 -9.32
CA GLU A 53 -7.52 -3.95 -10.22
C GLU A 53 -8.30 -5.10 -9.55
N LEU A 54 -7.58 -6.07 -8.97
CA LEU A 54 -8.18 -7.21 -8.28
C LEU A 54 -9.08 -6.81 -7.11
N MET A 55 -8.81 -5.65 -6.49
CA MET A 55 -9.55 -5.09 -5.37
C MET A 55 -10.59 -4.03 -5.75
N ASN A 56 -10.72 -3.70 -7.04
CA ASN A 56 -11.50 -2.54 -7.52
C ASN A 56 -11.09 -1.22 -6.85
N ASP A 57 -9.81 -1.06 -6.54
CA ASP A 57 -9.22 0.15 -5.91
C ASP A 57 -8.49 0.99 -6.97
N THR A 58 -9.15 1.21 -8.12
CA THR A 58 -8.58 1.87 -9.30
C THR A 58 -8.98 3.34 -9.45
N GLY A 59 -9.63 3.91 -8.43
CA GLY A 59 -10.04 5.32 -8.45
C GLY A 59 -8.85 6.28 -8.39
N GLU A 60 -9.11 7.56 -8.66
CA GLU A 60 -8.15 8.66 -8.54
C GLU A 60 -7.53 8.76 -7.13
N HIS A 61 -8.22 8.22 -6.13
CA HIS A 61 -7.76 8.09 -4.75
C HIS A 61 -7.77 6.62 -4.33
N SER A 62 -6.77 5.88 -4.82
CA SER A 62 -6.50 4.49 -4.45
C SER A 62 -6.03 4.39 -3.00
N TRP A 63 -6.72 3.58 -2.20
CA TRP A 63 -6.34 3.34 -0.81
C TRP A 63 -5.02 2.60 -0.71
N ILE A 64 -4.73 1.69 -1.64
CA ILE A 64 -3.46 0.96 -1.72
C ILE A 64 -2.31 1.94 -1.94
N ASP A 65 -2.43 2.89 -2.87
CA ASP A 65 -1.36 3.86 -3.15
C ASP A 65 -1.13 4.76 -1.93
N TYR A 66 -2.21 5.30 -1.35
CA TYR A 66 -2.13 6.11 -0.14
C TYR A 66 -1.46 5.35 1.01
N TRP A 67 -1.84 4.09 1.21
CA TRP A 67 -1.29 3.28 2.28
C TRP A 67 0.20 2.93 2.10
N ILE A 68 0.61 2.59 0.88
CA ILE A 68 2.01 2.28 0.56
C ILE A 68 2.88 3.54 0.69
N TYR A 69 2.52 4.62 -0.02
CA TYR A 69 3.41 5.75 -0.23
C TYR A 69 3.27 6.85 0.84
N GLU A 70 2.04 7.25 1.19
CA GLU A 70 1.81 8.32 2.15
C GLU A 70 1.98 7.83 3.59
N LEU A 71 1.46 6.63 3.89
CA LEU A 71 1.53 6.04 5.22
C LEU A 71 2.76 5.16 5.47
N ASP A 72 3.66 4.99 4.50
CA ASP A 72 4.82 4.08 4.57
C ASP A 72 4.40 2.69 5.06
N ALA A 73 3.50 2.06 4.30
CA ALA A 73 2.92 0.77 4.61
C ALA A 73 2.31 0.72 6.04
N GLY A 74 1.59 1.77 6.41
CA GLY A 74 0.92 1.90 7.71
C GLY A 74 1.83 2.31 8.88
N LYS A 75 3.15 2.44 8.69
CA LYS A 75 4.07 2.83 9.77
C LYS A 75 3.88 4.26 10.25
N LYS A 76 3.48 5.17 9.36
CA LYS A 76 3.20 6.58 9.69
C LYS A 76 1.77 6.81 10.18
N TYR A 77 0.94 5.76 10.21
CA TYR A 77 -0.44 5.86 10.65
C TYR A 77 -0.54 6.33 12.10
N ASN A 78 -1.43 7.31 12.32
CA ASN A 78 -1.83 7.81 13.62
C ASN A 78 -3.34 8.13 13.63
N ASN A 79 -3.95 8.19 14.80
CA ASN A 79 -5.37 8.59 14.92
C ASN A 79 -5.54 10.00 14.33
N GLY A 80 -6.47 10.14 13.39
CA GLY A 80 -6.68 11.38 12.62
C GLY A 80 -5.99 11.42 11.26
N SER A 81 -5.15 10.43 10.91
CA SER A 81 -4.52 10.37 9.57
C SER A 81 -5.55 10.34 8.45
N VAL A 82 -6.65 9.62 8.66
CA VAL A 82 -7.81 9.60 7.76
C VAL A 82 -9.07 9.54 8.59
N THR A 83 -10.00 10.45 8.31
CA THR A 83 -11.33 10.46 8.92
C THR A 83 -12.42 10.43 7.87
N ILE A 84 -13.43 9.60 8.06
CA ILE A 84 -14.66 9.60 7.25
C ILE A 84 -15.81 9.92 8.19
N ARG A 85 -16.52 11.03 7.93
CA ARG A 85 -17.63 11.51 8.79
C ARG A 85 -17.21 11.69 10.26
N ASN A 86 -16.03 12.26 10.49
CA ASN A 86 -15.42 12.47 11.81
C ASN A 86 -15.05 11.19 12.58
N GLU A 87 -15.12 10.02 11.95
CA GLU A 87 -14.65 8.76 12.52
C GLU A 87 -13.30 8.39 11.92
N ASN A 88 -12.35 7.98 12.76
CA ASN A 88 -11.05 7.50 12.33
C ASN A 88 -11.18 6.22 11.50
N VAL A 89 -10.47 6.17 10.37
CA VAL A 89 -10.34 4.97 9.56
C VAL A 89 -9.05 4.26 9.96
N PRO A 90 -9.10 3.01 10.48
CA PRO A 90 -7.91 2.22 10.73
C PRO A 90 -7.17 1.93 9.42
N LEU A 91 -5.86 2.21 9.40
CA LEU A 91 -4.97 1.96 8.25
C LEU A 91 -3.56 1.54 8.71
N LYS A 92 -3.45 0.95 9.91
CA LYS A 92 -2.14 0.59 10.48
C LYS A 92 -1.57 -0.69 9.88
N THR A 93 -2.43 -1.63 9.53
CA THR A 93 -2.05 -2.96 9.04
C THR A 93 -2.62 -3.25 7.67
N ILE A 94 -2.08 -4.27 6.99
CA ILE A 94 -2.62 -4.79 5.73
C ILE A 94 -4.09 -5.24 5.90
N ASP A 95 -4.43 -5.78 7.07
CA ASP A 95 -5.79 -6.24 7.37
C ASP A 95 -6.76 -5.05 7.55
N ASP A 96 -6.28 -3.94 8.12
CA ASP A 96 -7.03 -2.69 8.20
C ASP A 96 -7.28 -2.11 6.80
N LEU A 97 -6.23 -2.08 5.96
CA LEU A 97 -6.33 -1.64 4.56
C LEU A 97 -7.35 -2.47 3.77
N TYR A 98 -7.30 -3.79 3.87
CA TYR A 98 -8.27 -4.68 3.21
C TYR A 98 -9.71 -4.33 3.63
N THR A 99 -9.93 -4.16 4.94
CA THR A 99 -11.24 -3.82 5.50
C THR A 99 -11.72 -2.44 5.02
N CYS A 100 -10.81 -1.47 4.95
CA CYS A 100 -11.09 -0.13 4.44
C CYS A 100 -11.61 -0.16 3.00
N ILE A 101 -10.91 -0.86 2.10
CA ILE A 101 -11.27 -0.99 0.68
C ILE A 101 -12.65 -1.65 0.53
N LEU A 102 -12.91 -2.75 1.26
CA LEU A 102 -14.21 -3.41 1.24
C LEU A 102 -15.34 -2.48 1.70
N GLY A 103 -15.10 -1.71 2.77
CA GLY A 103 -16.05 -0.75 3.31
C GLY A 103 -16.35 0.39 2.32
N TRP A 104 -15.32 0.88 1.62
CA TRP A 104 -15.46 1.91 0.59
C TRP A 104 -16.28 1.40 -0.61
N ASN A 105 -15.95 0.22 -1.14
CA ASN A 105 -16.63 -0.35 -2.30
C ASN A 105 -18.12 -0.62 -2.04
N LYS A 106 -18.47 -1.11 -0.84
CA LYS A 106 -19.88 -1.26 -0.43
C LYS A 106 -20.63 0.08 -0.45
N LYS A 107 -20.00 1.16 0.01
CA LYS A 107 -20.61 2.50 0.02
C LYS A 107 -20.81 3.08 -1.38
N GLN A 108 -19.90 2.81 -2.31
CA GLN A 108 -20.02 3.27 -3.70
C GLN A 108 -21.16 2.54 -4.44
N ASN A 109 -21.32 1.23 -4.19
CA ASN A 109 -22.40 0.45 -4.79
C ASN A 109 -23.79 0.85 -4.30
N ASN A 110 -23.93 1.30 -3.04
CA ASN A 110 -25.20 1.76 -2.48
C ASN A 110 -25.61 3.19 -2.89
N LYS A 111 -24.79 3.88 -3.70
CA LYS A 111 -25.08 5.23 -4.22
C LYS A 111 -25.53 5.22 -5.69
N LYS A 112 -25.59 4.05 -6.33
CA LYS A 112 -26.16 3.84 -7.67
C LYS A 112 -27.55 3.25 -7.54
#